data_AF-A0A6I9PD34-F1
#
_entry.id   AF-A0A6I9PD34-F1
#
_cell.length_a   1.000
_cell.length_b   1.000
_cell.length_c   1.000
_cell.angle_alpha   90.00
_cell.angle_beta   90.00
_cell.angle_gamma   90.00
#
_symmetry.space_group_name_H-M   'P 1'
#
loop_
_entity.id
_entity.type
_entity.pdbx_description
1 polymer ?
#
loop_
_entity_poly.entity_id
_entity_poly.type
_entity_poly.pdbx_seq_one_letter_code
_entity_poly.pdbx_strand_id
1 'polypeptide(L)' 'LGLYQWSEAVIRRVVRLWDIRGGEIVRHQVHVLVTPRVVEEARRHFNCPILEGMELENQGGTGTELNHWEKRLLEV' A
#
# COMPACT_ATOMS: atom_id res chain seq x y z
N LEU A 1 24.28 -12.47 -1.95
CA LEU A 1 23.84 -11.22 -1.30
C LEU A 1 22.40 -11.42 -0.85
N GLY A 2 22.21 -11.90 0.38
CA GLY A 2 20.89 -12.12 0.95
C GLY A 2 20.32 -10.80 1.42
N LEU A 3 19.58 -10.11 0.56
CA LEU A 3 18.77 -8.98 0.98
C LEU A 3 17.66 -9.54 1.88
N TYR A 4 17.52 -8.97 3.07
CA TYR A 4 16.42 -9.34 3.97
C TYR A 4 15.10 -9.00 3.29
N GLN A 5 14.37 -10.04 2.88
CA GLN A 5 13.02 -9.93 2.36
C GLN A 5 12.05 -10.01 3.54
N TRP A 6 11.09 -9.10 3.62
CA TRP A 6 10.05 -9.13 4.63
C TRP A 6 9.18 -10.38 4.52
N SER A 7 8.45 -10.71 5.60
CA SER A 7 7.41 -11.75 5.58
C SER A 7 6.03 -11.16 5.27
N GLU A 8 5.08 -12.03 4.92
CA GLU A 8 3.66 -11.69 4.75
C GLU A 8 2.97 -11.20 6.05
N ALA A 9 3.66 -11.26 7.20
CA ALA A 9 3.19 -10.63 8.44
C ALA A 9 3.55 -9.14 8.53
N VAL A 10 4.43 -8.64 7.65
CA VAL A 10 4.90 -7.26 7.64
C VAL A 10 4.38 -6.52 6.41
N ILE A 11 4.69 -6.99 5.20
CA ILE A 11 4.19 -6.41 3.95
C ILE A 11 3.53 -7.52 3.13
N ARG A 12 2.36 -7.21 2.57
CA ARG A 12 1.62 -8.09 1.65
C ARG A 12 1.45 -7.41 0.30
N ARG A 13 1.39 -8.22 -0.77
CA ARG A 13 0.94 -7.74 -2.08
C ARG A 13 -0.57 -7.88 -2.19
N VAL A 14 -1.26 -6.79 -2.50
CA VAL A 14 -2.70 -6.80 -2.68
C VAL A 14 -3.05 -6.20 -4.04
N VAL A 15 -4.15 -6.67 -4.62
CA VAL A 15 -4.68 -6.11 -5.88
C VAL A 15 -5.70 -5.02 -5.55
N ARG A 16 -5.50 -3.85 -6.15
CA ARG A 16 -6.48 -2.76 -6.21
C ARG A 16 -7.13 -2.75 -7.59
N LEU A 17 -8.40 -2.39 -7.65
CA LEU A 17 -9.12 -2.15 -8.89
C LEU A 17 -9.14 -0.65 -9.15
N TRP A 18 -8.52 -0.23 -10.23
CA TRP A 18 -8.44 1.19 -10.60
C TRP A 18 -9.32 1.42 -11.83
N ASP A 19 -10.27 2.34 -11.71
CA ASP A 19 -10.97 2.87 -12.88
C ASP A 19 -10.09 3.97 -13.49
N ILE A 20 -9.50 3.67 -14.65
CA ILE A 20 -8.57 4.58 -15.32
C ILE A 20 -9.26 5.47 -16.35
N ARG A 21 -10.44 5.07 -16.86
CA ARG A 21 -11.19 5.78 -17.90
C ARG A 21 -12.70 5.48 -17.86
N GLY A 22 -13.36 5.84 -16.77
CA GLY A 22 -14.82 5.84 -16.65
C GLY A 22 -15.49 4.52 -17.07
N GLY A 23 -14.92 3.40 -16.64
CA GLY A 23 -15.41 2.04 -16.96
C GLY A 23 -14.31 1.05 -17.35
N GLU A 24 -13.12 1.54 -17.67
CA GLU A 24 -11.95 0.68 -17.85
C GLU A 24 -11.29 0.39 -16.50
N ILE A 25 -11.54 -0.81 -15.97
CA ILE A 25 -11.00 -1.25 -14.68
C ILE A 25 -9.73 -2.07 -14.91
N VAL A 26 -8.62 -1.65 -14.31
CA VAL A 26 -7.35 -2.39 -14.30
C VAL A 26 -7.03 -2.94 -12.92
N ARG A 27 -6.37 -4.10 -12.90
CA ARG A 27 -5.87 -4.75 -11.69
C ARG A 27 -4.46 -4.23 -11.42
N HIS A 28 -4.30 -3.42 -10.39
CA HIS A 28 -3.02 -2.87 -9.98
C HIS A 28 -2.50 -3.57 -8.72
N GLN A 29 -1.25 -4.05 -8.73
CA GLN A 29 -0.65 -4.65 -7.55
C GLN A 29 0.05 -3.57 -6.71
N VAL A 30 -0.24 -3.56 -5.41
CA VAL A 30 0.37 -2.63 -4.44
C VAL A 30 0.97 -3.41 -3.27
N HIS A 31 1.97 -2.82 -2.62
CA HIS A 31 2.52 -3.32 -1.37
C HIS A 31 1.85 -2.62 -0.20
N VAL A 32 1.31 -3.40 0.74
CA VAL A 32 0.61 -2.90 1.92
C VAL A 32 1.38 -3.31 3.17
N LEU A 33 1.69 -2.37 4.05
CA LEU A 33 2.25 -2.64 5.36
C LEU A 33 1.11 -3.02 6.33
N VAL A 34 1.16 -4.25 6.86
CA VAL A 34 0.05 -4.92 7.56
C VAL A 34 0.30 -5.16 9.05
N THR A 35 1.28 -4.48 9.64
CA THR A 35 1.56 -4.65 11.08
C THR A 35 0.39 -4.10 11.93
N PRO A 36 0.09 -4.67 13.11
CA PRO A 36 -1.14 -4.35 13.84
C PRO A 36 -1.38 -2.85 14.08
N ARG A 37 -0.33 -2.10 14.45
CA ARG A 37 -0.43 -0.66 14.70
C ARG A 37 -0.69 0.15 13.43
N VAL A 38 -0.12 -0.27 12.30
CA VAL A 38 -0.35 0.41 11.02
C VAL A 38 -1.77 0.19 10.54
N VAL A 39 -2.29 -1.03 10.71
CA VAL A 39 -3.70 -1.34 10.41
C VAL A 39 -4.64 -0.49 11.26
N GLU A 40 -4.39 -0.40 12.57
CA GLU A 40 -5.18 0.41 13.48
C GLU A 40 -5.19 1.90 13.08
N GLU A 41 -4.01 2.48 12.85
CA GLU A 41 -3.90 3.90 12.49
C GLU A 41 -4.48 4.19 11.09
N ALA A 42 -4.27 3.32 10.10
CA ALA A 42 -4.85 3.48 8.77
C ALA A 42 -6.40 3.47 8.84
N ARG A 43 -6.98 2.53 9.60
CA ARG A 43 -8.43 2.48 9.82
C ARG A 43 -8.96 3.74 10.49
N ARG A 44 -8.25 4.25 11.50
CA ARG A 44 -8.61 5.50 12.19
C ARG A 44 -8.51 6.70 11.26
N HIS A 45 -7.43 6.82 10.51
CA HIS A 45 -7.16 7.96 9.63
C HIS A 45 -8.19 8.08 8.50
N PHE A 46 -8.49 6.98 7.81
CA PHE A 46 -9.43 6.96 6.68
C PHE A 46 -10.88 6.64 7.08
N ASN A 47 -11.16 6.42 8.38
CA ASN A 47 -12.45 5.99 8.90
C ASN A 47 -13.04 4.78 8.13
N CYS A 48 -12.18 3.79 7.83
CA CYS A 48 -12.55 2.64 7.01
C CYS A 48 -12.15 1.33 7.72
N PRO A 49 -13.09 0.64 8.40
CA PRO A 49 -12.76 -0.47 9.30
C PRO A 49 -12.28 -1.74 8.57
N ILE A 50 -12.48 -1.82 7.25
CA ILE A 50 -12.07 -2.97 6.45
C ILE A 50 -10.67 -2.82 5.87
N LEU A 51 -9.97 -1.69 6.09
CA LEU A 51 -8.60 -1.53 5.63
C LEU A 51 -7.70 -2.60 6.25
N GLU A 52 -6.85 -3.17 5.39
CA GLU A 52 -5.93 -4.25 5.73
C GLU A 52 -4.53 -3.76 6.12
N GLY A 53 -4.27 -2.45 5.99
CA GLY A 53 -3.00 -1.80 6.27
C GLY A 53 -2.86 -0.47 5.52
N MET A 54 -1.63 0.01 5.36
CA MET A 54 -1.31 1.23 4.59
C MET A 54 -0.45 0.91 3.37
N GLU A 55 -0.79 1.50 2.22
CA GLU A 55 -0.02 1.32 0.98
C GLU A 55 1.35 2.01 1.07
N LEU A 56 2.37 1.31 0.61
CA LEU A 56 3.71 1.83 0.40
C LEU A 56 3.82 2.36 -1.03
N GLU A 57 4.64 3.40 -1.19
CA GLU A 57 4.94 4.04 -2.47
C GLU A 57 5.39 3.01 -3.52
N ASN A 58 4.78 3.06 -4.70
CA ASN A 58 5.01 2.14 -5.81
C ASN A 58 5.68 2.81 -7.03
N GLN A 59 6.03 4.09 -6.93
CA GLN A 59 6.72 4.85 -7.97
C GLN A 59 8.09 5.41 -7.50
N GLY A 60 8.84 6.01 -8.42
CA GLY A 60 10.13 6.67 -8.14
C GLY A 60 11.35 5.75 -8.14
N GLY A 61 11.17 4.43 -8.17
CA GLY A 61 12.26 3.46 -8.30
C GLY A 61 13.09 3.28 -7.03
N THR A 62 14.36 2.86 -7.18
CA THR A 62 15.22 2.50 -6.04
C THR A 62 15.44 3.70 -5.11
N GLY A 63 15.09 3.53 -3.84
CA GLY A 63 15.22 4.57 -2.81
C GLY A 63 13.94 5.38 -2.56
N THR A 64 12.94 5.27 -3.44
CA THR A 64 11.61 5.87 -3.25
C THR A 64 10.56 4.79 -3.00
N GLU A 65 10.48 3.81 -3.90
CA GLU A 65 9.56 2.67 -3.79
C GLU A 65 9.80 1.96 -2.46
N LEU A 66 8.72 1.54 -1.78
CA LEU A 66 8.71 0.84 -0.49
C LEU A 66 9.27 1.60 0.72
N ASN A 67 9.84 2.80 0.53
CA ASN A 67 10.45 3.59 1.62
C ASN A 67 9.53 4.69 2.14
N HIS A 68 8.47 5.01 1.40
CA HIS A 68 7.49 6.05 1.73
C HIS A 68 6.08 5.47 1.75
N TRP A 69 5.14 6.21 2.32
CA TRP A 69 3.71 5.95 2.13
C TRP A 69 3.29 6.36 0.72
N GLU A 70 2.30 5.67 0.17
CA GLU A 70 1.74 5.99 -1.14
C GLU A 70 1.25 7.45 -1.20
N LYS A 71 1.95 8.22 -2.03
CA LYS A 71 1.73 9.66 -2.18
C LYS A 71 0.28 9.99 -2.54
N ARG A 72 -0.33 9.23 -3.45
CA ARG A 72 -1.73 9.43 -3.89
C ARG A 72 -2.75 9.41 -2.75
N LEU A 73 -2.45 8.71 -1.65
CA LEU A 73 -3.37 8.57 -0.53
C LEU A 73 -3.20 9.64 0.54
N LEU A 74 -2.04 10.29 0.63
CA LEU A 74 -1.69 11.16 1.76
C LEU A 74 -1.25 12.58 1.38
N GLU A 75 -0.84 12.84 0.15
CA GLU A 75 -0.56 14.21 -0.29
C GLU A 75 -1.87 14.98 -0.47
N VAL A 76 -1.88 16.23 -0.01
CA VAL A 76 -3.01 17.17 -0.06
C VAL A 76 -2.76 18.21 -1.14
#